data_AF-A0A060BUB3-F1
#
_entry.id   AF-A0A060BUB3-F1
#
_cell.length_a   1.000
_cell.length_b   1.000
_cell.length_c   1.000
_cell.angle_alpha   90.00
_cell.angle_beta   90.00
_cell.angle_gamma   90.00
#
_symmetry.space_group_name_H-M   'P 1'
#
loop_
_entity.id
_entity.type
_entity.pdbx_description
1 polymer ?
#
loop_
_entity_poly.entity_id
_entity_poly.type
_entity_poly.pdbx_seq_one_letter_code
_entity_poly.pdbx_strand_id
1 'polypeptide(L)'
;MAAFERLRQADPGPRAYYLAVEDDNFGVNMLTGNRHFWNSDYMVHRRPEWYAAVRMNSERVRPIEDDTNFDNALGRYFPTASCW
;
A
#
# COMPACT_ATOMS: atom_id res chain seq x y z
N MET A 1 12.65 7.72 -9.10
CA MET A 1 14.06 7.26 -9.15
C MET A 1 14.88 7.75 -7.96
N ALA A 2 15.06 9.07 -7.74
CA ALA A 2 15.94 9.57 -6.66
C ALA A 2 15.55 9.16 -5.21
N ALA A 3 14.28 8.86 -4.94
CA ALA A 3 13.83 8.50 -3.60
C ALA A 3 14.28 7.10 -3.15
N PHE A 4 14.14 6.08 -4.02
CA PHE A 4 14.57 4.71 -3.71
C PHE A 4 16.09 4.60 -3.61
N GLU A 5 16.82 5.33 -4.46
CA GLU A 5 18.27 5.43 -4.37
C GLU A 5 18.73 5.97 -3.00
N ARG A 6 18.10 7.05 -2.51
CA ARG A 6 18.39 7.62 -1.18
C ARG A 6 17.99 6.68 -0.04
N LEU A 7 16.84 6.00 -0.15
CA LEU A 7 16.41 4.98 0.82
C LEU A 7 17.45 3.86 0.94
N ARG A 8 17.99 3.41 -0.19
CA ARG A 8 19.01 2.35 -0.24
C ARG A 8 20.36 2.78 0.34
N GLN A 9 20.66 4.09 0.34
CA GLN A 9 21.83 4.65 1.01
C GLN A 9 21.61 4.75 2.53
N ALA A 10 20.39 5.08 2.96
CA ALA A 10 20.03 5.24 4.37
C ALA A 10 19.80 3.91 5.10
N ASP A 11 19.26 2.89 4.42
CA ASP A 11 19.08 1.54 4.97
C ASP A 11 20.09 0.56 4.35
N PRO A 12 21.14 0.16 5.08
CA PRO A 12 22.11 -0.83 4.62
C PRO A 12 21.56 -2.28 4.61
N GLY A 13 20.30 -2.48 5.04
CA GLY A 13 19.61 -3.76 5.10
C GLY A 13 19.37 -4.45 3.75
N PRO A 14 18.51 -5.49 3.71
CA PRO A 14 18.37 -6.37 2.56
C PRO A 14 17.82 -5.61 1.34
N ARG A 15 18.72 -5.31 0.40
CA ARG A 15 18.49 -4.52 -0.82
C ARG A 15 17.47 -5.12 -1.78
N ALA A 16 17.16 -6.41 -1.63
CA ALA A 16 16.28 -7.15 -2.53
C ALA A 16 14.87 -6.54 -2.63
N TYR A 17 14.33 -5.98 -1.54
CA TYR A 17 12.99 -5.37 -1.56
C TYR A 17 12.96 -4.05 -2.33
N TYR A 18 14.02 -3.25 -2.25
CA TYR A 18 14.13 -2.00 -3.01
C TYR A 18 14.25 -2.28 -4.51
N LEU A 19 15.07 -3.27 -4.89
CA LEU A 19 15.23 -3.69 -6.27
C LEU A 19 13.93 -4.21 -6.86
N ALA A 20 13.19 -5.05 -6.13
CA ALA A 20 11.90 -5.58 -6.58
C ALA A 20 10.85 -4.48 -6.85
N VAL A 21 10.88 -3.37 -6.11
CA VAL A 21 9.99 -2.21 -6.34
C VAL A 21 10.47 -1.35 -7.50
N GLU A 22 11.78 -1.19 -7.67
CA GLU A 22 12.36 -0.53 -8.83
C GLU A 22 12.01 -1.29 -10.12
N ASP A 23 12.17 -2.62 -10.12
CA ASP A 23 11.87 -3.51 -11.26
C ASP A 23 10.36 -3.57 -11.60
N ASP A 24 9.47 -3.52 -10.60
CA ASP A 24 8.01 -3.44 -10.78
C ASP A 24 7.59 -2.20 -11.59
N ASN A 25 8.28 -1.06 -11.40
CA ASN A 25 8.03 0.16 -12.18
C ASN A 25 8.46 0.05 -13.67
N PHE A 26 9.13 -1.04 -14.07
CA PHE A 26 9.56 -1.31 -15.46
C PHE A 26 8.82 -2.48 -16.12
N GLY A 27 7.70 -2.94 -15.54
CA GLY A 27 6.77 -3.87 -16.19
C GLY A 27 6.94 -5.34 -15.82
N VAL A 28 7.79 -5.66 -14.83
CA VAL A 28 7.88 -7.03 -14.26
C VAL A 28 7.50 -6.98 -12.79
N ASN A 29 6.24 -7.28 -12.48
CA ASN A 29 5.75 -7.29 -11.10
C ASN A 29 6.24 -8.52 -10.33
N MET A 30 7.32 -8.36 -9.58
CA MET A 30 7.88 -9.41 -8.72
C MET A 30 7.12 -9.56 -7.40
N LEU A 31 6.25 -8.61 -7.04
CA LEU A 31 5.53 -8.58 -5.77
C LEU A 31 4.16 -9.24 -5.90
N THR A 32 4.14 -10.56 -6.07
CA THR A 32 2.90 -11.35 -6.15
C THR A 32 2.52 -11.97 -4.79
N GLY A 33 1.25 -12.33 -4.64
CA GLY A 33 0.74 -13.06 -3.47
C GLY A 33 -0.41 -12.34 -2.75
N ASN A 34 -0.68 -12.75 -1.52
CA ASN A 34 -1.69 -12.14 -0.66
C ASN A 34 -1.06 -11.72 0.67
N ARG A 35 -1.41 -10.53 1.14
CA ARG A 35 -1.01 -10.06 2.46
C ARG A 35 -2.17 -9.37 3.16
N HIS A 36 -2.51 -9.88 4.34
CA HIS A 36 -3.44 -9.23 5.26
C HIS A 36 -2.68 -8.47 6.35
N PHE A 37 -2.98 -7.19 6.50
CA PHE A 37 -2.48 -6.31 7.55
C PHE A 37 -3.55 -6.17 8.62
N TRP A 38 -3.60 -7.16 9.51
CA TRP A 38 -4.65 -7.28 10.54
C TRP A 38 -4.75 -6.08 11.48
N ASN A 39 -3.64 -5.39 11.72
CA ASN A 39 -3.56 -4.22 12.60
C ASN A 39 -4.09 -2.93 11.94
N SER A 40 -4.37 -2.96 10.63
CA SER A 40 -4.88 -1.82 9.86
C SER A 40 -6.13 -2.15 9.05
N ASP A 41 -6.72 -3.33 9.24
CA ASP A 41 -7.91 -3.81 8.53
C ASP A 41 -7.79 -3.66 6.99
N TYR A 42 -6.61 -3.97 6.47
CA TYR A 42 -6.26 -3.84 5.06
C TYR A 42 -5.77 -5.17 4.49
N MET A 43 -6.09 -5.45 3.23
CA MET A 43 -5.57 -6.61 2.52
C MET A 43 -5.15 -6.22 1.11
N VAL A 44 -4.02 -6.76 0.66
CA VAL A 44 -3.56 -6.65 -0.72
C VAL A 44 -3.45 -8.04 -1.32
N HIS A 45 -3.99 -8.21 -2.52
CA HIS A 45 -3.74 -9.35 -3.37
C HIS A 45 -3.12 -8.88 -4.69
N ARG A 46 -1.99 -9.46 -5.07
CA ARG A 46 -1.23 -9.10 -6.27
C ARG A 46 -0.99 -10.31 -7.14
N ARG A 47 -1.24 -10.14 -8.43
CA ARG A 47 -0.88 -11.03 -9.53
C ARG A 47 0.08 -10.28 -10.46
N PRO A 48 0.79 -10.96 -11.37
CA PRO A 48 1.75 -10.28 -12.24
C PRO A 48 1.13 -9.13 -13.06
N GLU A 49 -0.14 -9.24 -13.43
CA GLU A 49 -0.81 -8.30 -14.34
C GLU A 49 -1.78 -7.34 -13.64
N TRP A 50 -2.18 -7.64 -12.40
CA TRP A 50 -3.18 -6.85 -11.68
C TRP A 50 -3.00 -6.95 -10.17
N TYR A 51 -3.54 -5.97 -9.46
CA TYR A 51 -3.68 -6.05 -8.02
C TYR A 51 -5.10 -5.67 -7.61
N ALA A 52 -5.51 -6.17 -6.46
CA ALA A 52 -6.72 -5.74 -5.80
C ALA A 52 -6.40 -5.53 -4.32
N ALA A 53 -6.93 -4.47 -3.73
CA ALA A 53 -6.80 -4.22 -2.32
C ALA A 53 -8.17 -3.92 -1.71
N VAL A 54 -8.39 -4.43 -0.50
CA VAL A 54 -9.61 -4.18 0.27
C VAL A 54 -9.26 -3.39 1.51
N ARG A 55 -9.93 -2.26 1.72
CA ARG A 55 -9.81 -1.46 2.93
C ARG A 55 -11.08 -1.51 3.75
N MET A 56 -10.93 -1.90 5.00
CA MET A 56 -12.00 -2.01 5.98
C MET A 56 -11.67 -1.16 7.20
N ASN A 57 -12.58 -1.13 8.17
CA ASN A 57 -12.32 -0.64 9.51
C ASN A 57 -13.09 -1.45 10.55
N SER A 58 -12.62 -1.39 11.78
CA SER A 58 -13.23 -1.97 12.96
C SER A 58 -13.08 -1.01 14.13
N GLU A 59 -13.53 -1.39 15.32
CA GLU A 59 -13.30 -0.60 16.54
C GLU A 59 -11.81 -0.36 16.85
N ARG A 60 -10.90 -1.19 16.29
CA ARG A 60 -9.45 -1.07 16.49
C ARG A 60 -8.80 -0.06 15.55
N VAL A 61 -9.43 0.26 14.42
CA VAL A 61 -8.80 0.99 13.31
C VAL A 61 -9.58 2.25 13.00
N ARG A 62 -8.89 3.38 12.97
CA ARG A 62 -9.49 4.65 12.54
C ARG A 62 -9.91 4.54 11.07
N PRO A 63 -11.18 4.81 10.73
CA PRO A 63 -11.70 4.51 9.39
C PRO A 63 -10.93 5.28 8.30
N ILE A 64 -10.89 6.60 8.42
CA ILE A 64 -10.28 7.49 7.44
C ILE A 64 -9.96 8.83 8.11
N GLU A 65 -8.93 9.51 7.63
CA GLU A 65 -8.70 10.92 7.96
C GLU A 65 -9.70 11.75 7.14
N ASP A 66 -10.88 12.03 7.72
CA ASP A 66 -11.96 12.77 7.07
C ASP A 66 -11.86 14.26 7.40
N ASP A 67 -12.12 15.10 6.39
CA ASP A 67 -12.27 16.57 6.50
C ASP A 67 -11.21 17.26 7.38
N THR A 68 -9.95 16.85 7.22
CA THR A 68 -8.82 17.42 7.98
C THR A 68 -8.07 18.40 7.09
N ASN A 69 -7.95 19.66 7.52
CA ASN A 69 -7.25 20.72 6.77
C ASN A 69 -7.74 20.90 5.32
N PHE A 70 -9.05 20.73 5.08
CA PHE A 70 -9.67 20.76 3.74
C PHE A 70 -9.29 19.59 2.81
N ASP A 71 -8.58 18.58 3.30
CA ASP A 71 -8.31 17.35 2.58
C ASP A 71 -9.37 16.27 2.87
N ASN A 72 -9.61 15.44 1.86
CA ASN A 72 -10.43 14.24 1.94
C ASN A 72 -11.88 14.44 2.45
N ALA A 73 -12.50 15.59 2.16
CA ALA A 73 -13.86 15.94 2.60
C ALA A 73 -14.99 14.99 2.12
N LEU A 74 -14.72 14.08 1.17
CA LEU A 74 -15.67 13.09 0.66
C LEU A 74 -15.24 11.65 1.00
N GLY A 75 -14.25 11.48 1.88
CA GLY A 75 -13.64 10.19 2.20
C GLY A 75 -14.48 9.25 3.06
N ARG A 76 -15.65 9.70 3.53
CA ARG A 76 -16.48 9.01 4.54
C ARG A 76 -16.71 7.51 4.28
N TYR A 77 -16.89 7.10 3.02
CA TYR A 77 -17.18 5.71 2.64
C TYR A 77 -15.95 4.94 2.15
N PHE A 78 -14.79 5.58 2.09
CA PHE A 78 -13.56 4.92 1.70
C PHE A 78 -13.19 3.69 2.57
N PRO A 79 -13.47 3.62 3.88
CA PRO A 79 -13.13 2.46 4.68
C PRO A 79 -14.24 1.39 4.77
N THR A 80 -15.34 1.52 4.04
CA THR A 80 -16.47 0.57 4.11
C THR A 80 -16.28 -0.60 3.15
N ALA A 81 -15.22 -1.37 3.33
CA ALA A 81 -14.87 -2.53 2.49
C ALA A 81 -14.73 -2.17 1.00
N SER A 82 -14.15 -1.01 0.72
CA SER A 82 -13.88 -0.57 -0.65
C SER A 82 -12.79 -1.43 -1.29
N CYS A 83 -12.86 -1.58 -2.62
CA CYS A 83 -11.91 -2.36 -3.41
C CYS A 83 -11.43 -1.57 -4.64
N TRP A 84 -10.13 -1.64 -4.92
CA TRP A 84 -9.47 -1.10 -6.12
C TRP A 84 -8.29 -1.95 -6.53
#